data_AF-A0A370VLM3-F1
#
_entry.id   AF-A0A370VLM3-F1
#
_cell.length_a   1.000
_cell.length_b   1.000
_cell.length_c   1.000
_cell.angle_alpha   90.00
_cell.angle_beta   90.00
_cell.angle_gamma   90.00
#
_symmetry.space_group_name_H-M   'P 1'
#
loop_
_entity.id
_entity.type
_entity.pdbx_description
1 polymer ?
#
loop_
_entity_poly.entity_id
_entity_poly.type
_entity_poly.pdbx_seq_one_letter_code
_entity_poly.pdbx_strand_id
1 'polypeptide(L)'
;MSVFADLVQRLADLLAPLFGATAAAAAIVLFTALVRLLVHPLSRAAARGQKARAELQPKIAELRKRHGKNPERLQRAIVELHTKEKVSPLAGCLPGLFQLPAFFLLYHLFSNTTIGGHANELLSHELFAAPLGDRWADALGAGGALGPAGLVYLALFLLVAAVAVFNYRRTKRMMAANPVAPVADGQAVPGMGAMGAMTKVMPFMSFLTLFTVAVVPLAAALYVVTSTTWSAIERAALYR
;
A
#
# COMPACT_ATOMS: atom_id res chain seq x y z
N MET A 1 -22.27 5.56 -7.74
CA MET A 1 -21.90 5.98 -6.37
C MET A 1 -22.88 5.42 -5.33
N SER A 2 -24.20 5.46 -5.57
CA SER A 2 -25.22 4.88 -4.68
C SER A 2 -24.98 3.39 -4.37
N VAL A 3 -24.78 2.54 -5.38
CA VAL A 3 -24.59 1.09 -5.19
C VAL A 3 -23.48 0.73 -4.18
N PHE A 4 -22.41 1.53 -4.15
CA PHE A 4 -21.30 1.30 -3.23
C PHE A 4 -21.63 1.74 -1.80
N ALA A 5 -22.27 2.90 -1.65
CA ALA A 5 -22.80 3.35 -0.36
C ALA A 5 -23.82 2.34 0.18
N ASP A 6 -24.75 1.89 -0.66
CA ASP A 6 -25.77 0.89 -0.34
C ASP A 6 -25.13 -0.43 0.10
N LEU A 7 -24.04 -0.86 -0.55
CA LEU A 7 -23.32 -2.07 -0.18
C LEU A 7 -22.68 -1.92 1.22
N VAL A 8 -21.98 -0.81 1.47
CA VAL A 8 -21.33 -0.55 2.76
C VAL A 8 -22.39 -0.44 3.87
N GLN A 9 -23.50 0.23 3.60
CA GLN A 9 -24.61 0.38 4.55
C GLN A 9 -25.28 -0.96 4.85
N ARG A 10 -25.58 -1.79 3.84
CA ARG A 10 -26.10 -3.15 4.07
C ARG A 10 -25.14 -4.03 4.88
N LEU A 11 -23.84 -3.93 4.62
CA LEU A 11 -22.83 -4.63 5.42
C LEU A 11 -22.80 -4.12 6.85
N ALA A 12 -22.95 -2.81 7.06
CA ALA A 12 -23.05 -2.21 8.40
C ALA A 12 -24.30 -2.69 9.14
N ASP A 13 -25.46 -2.73 8.48
CA ASP A 13 -26.72 -3.21 9.05
C ASP A 13 -26.64 -4.69 9.47
N LEU A 14 -25.98 -5.52 8.65
CA LEU A 14 -25.72 -6.93 8.97
C LEU A 14 -24.78 -7.10 10.16
N LEU A 15 -23.84 -6.17 10.35
CA LEU A 15 -22.86 -6.21 11.44
C LEU A 15 -23.34 -5.47 12.69
N ALA A 16 -24.37 -4.63 12.60
CA ALA A 16 -24.97 -3.88 13.71
C ALA A 16 -25.27 -4.72 14.96
N PRO A 17 -25.89 -5.92 14.88
CA PRO A 17 -26.16 -6.72 16.07
C PRO A 17 -24.90 -7.26 16.77
N LEU A 18 -23.76 -7.32 16.06
CA LEU A 18 -22.49 -7.85 16.59
C LEU A 18 -21.53 -6.74 17.05
N PHE A 19 -21.53 -5.59 16.37
CA PHE A 19 -20.51 -4.55 16.52
C PHE A 19 -21.07 -3.19 16.99
N GLY A 20 -22.39 -3.04 17.10
CA GLY A 20 -23.05 -1.84 17.61
C GLY A 20 -22.59 -0.57 16.89
N ALA A 21 -22.15 0.45 17.66
CA ALA A 21 -21.67 1.72 17.12
C ALA A 21 -20.50 1.59 16.12
N THR A 22 -19.70 0.52 16.22
CA THR A 22 -18.54 0.28 15.34
C THR A 22 -18.88 -0.50 14.06
N ALA A 23 -20.17 -0.82 13.83
CA ALA A 23 -20.59 -1.67 12.72
C ALA A 23 -20.21 -1.12 11.34
N ALA A 24 -20.24 0.21 11.13
CA ALA A 24 -19.81 0.82 9.88
C ALA A 24 -18.28 0.68 9.68
N ALA A 25 -17.49 0.82 10.75
CA ALA A 25 -16.05 0.58 10.69
C ALA A 25 -15.74 -0.89 10.40
N ALA A 26 -16.49 -1.82 11.03
CA ALA A 26 -16.39 -3.25 10.76
C ALA A 26 -16.79 -3.58 9.31
N ALA A 27 -17.81 -2.93 8.76
CA ALA A 27 -18.22 -3.07 7.37
C ALA A 27 -17.12 -2.63 6.39
N ILE A 28 -16.42 -1.53 6.67
CA ILE A 28 -15.26 -1.09 5.88
C ILE A 28 -14.15 -2.14 5.92
N VAL A 29 -13.83 -2.66 7.09
CA VAL A 29 -12.80 -3.71 7.26
C VAL A 29 -13.19 -4.99 6.52
N LEU A 30 -14.44 -5.42 6.63
CA LEU A 30 -14.98 -6.60 5.94
C LEU A 30 -14.95 -6.40 4.42
N PHE A 31 -15.41 -5.25 3.92
CA PHE A 31 -15.33 -4.91 2.51
C PHE A 31 -13.88 -4.96 2.01
N THR A 32 -12.95 -4.39 2.78
CA THR A 32 -11.52 -4.43 2.46
C THR A 32 -11.01 -5.87 2.37
N ALA A 33 -11.41 -6.74 3.30
CA ALA A 33 -11.07 -8.15 3.30
C ALA A 33 -11.63 -8.89 2.08
N LEU A 34 -12.87 -8.60 1.67
CA LEU A 34 -13.47 -9.18 0.46
C LEU A 34 -12.73 -8.76 -0.82
N VAL A 35 -12.42 -7.46 -0.97
CA VAL A 35 -11.61 -6.97 -2.09
C VAL A 35 -10.24 -7.65 -2.09
N ARG A 36 -9.61 -7.80 -0.91
CA ARG A 36 -8.34 -8.50 -0.77
C ARG A 36 -8.43 -9.97 -1.18
N LEU A 37 -9.51 -10.65 -0.84
CA LEU A 37 -9.73 -12.04 -1.23
C LEU A 37 -9.87 -12.19 -2.75
N LEU A 38 -10.55 -11.25 -3.41
CA LEU A 38 -10.65 -11.21 -4.88
C LEU A 38 -9.30 -10.92 -5.55
N VAL A 39 -8.45 -10.09 -4.93
CA VAL A 39 -7.11 -9.74 -5.45
C VAL A 39 -6.06 -10.82 -5.11
N HIS A 40 -6.32 -11.69 -4.13
CA HIS A 40 -5.42 -12.76 -3.71
C HIS A 40 -4.79 -13.61 -4.84
N PRO A 41 -5.54 -14.10 -5.86
CA PRO A 41 -4.92 -14.83 -6.98
C PRO A 41 -3.90 -13.97 -7.75
N LEU A 42 -4.20 -12.67 -7.92
CA LEU A 42 -3.29 -11.72 -8.56
C LEU A 42 -2.07 -11.45 -7.69
N SER A 43 -2.23 -11.29 -6.38
CA SER A 43 -1.13 -11.19 -5.41
C SER A 43 -0.21 -12.40 -5.45
N ARG A 44 -0.76 -13.62 -5.55
CA ARG A 44 0.00 -14.86 -5.72
C ARG A 44 0.79 -14.88 -7.03
N ALA A 45 0.17 -14.46 -8.14
CA ALA A 45 0.86 -14.33 -9.42
C ALA A 45 2.00 -13.30 -9.36
N ALA A 46 1.77 -12.17 -8.70
CA ALA A 46 2.79 -11.15 -8.47
C ALA A 46 3.95 -11.69 -7.63
N ALA A 47 3.65 -12.46 -6.58
CA ALA A 47 4.67 -13.09 -5.73
C ALA A 47 5.56 -14.08 -6.50
N ARG A 48 4.95 -14.94 -7.34
CA ARG A 48 5.70 -15.83 -8.24
C ARG A 48 6.61 -15.03 -9.20
N GLY A 49 6.09 -13.95 -9.78
CA GLY A 49 6.87 -13.08 -10.66
C GLY A 49 8.06 -12.41 -9.95
N GLN A 50 7.89 -11.99 -8.69
CA GLN A 50 9.00 -11.44 -7.90
C GLN A 50 10.06 -12.49 -7.57
N LYS A 51 9.66 -13.73 -7.26
CA LYS A 51 10.61 -14.84 -7.04
C LYS A 51 11.43 -15.13 -8.30
N ALA A 52 10.77 -15.26 -9.45
CA ALA A 52 11.46 -15.45 -10.73
C ALA A 52 12.43 -14.30 -11.05
N ARG A 53 12.09 -13.06 -10.71
CA ARG A 53 13.02 -11.93 -10.84
C ARG A 53 14.19 -12.00 -9.89
N ALA A 54 14.00 -12.47 -8.66
CA ALA A 54 15.08 -12.67 -7.71
C ALA A 54 16.09 -13.69 -8.25
N GLU A 55 15.60 -14.77 -8.88
CA GLU A 55 16.43 -15.78 -9.54
C GLU A 55 17.20 -15.23 -10.76
N LEU A 56 16.70 -14.19 -11.43
CA LEU A 56 17.40 -13.52 -12.53
C LEU A 56 18.49 -12.53 -12.08
N GLN A 57 18.45 -12.04 -10.83
CA GLN A 57 19.42 -11.08 -10.32
C GLN A 57 20.90 -11.49 -10.50
N PRO A 58 21.32 -12.74 -10.21
CA PRO A 58 22.71 -13.15 -10.45
C PRO A 58 23.11 -13.06 -11.92
N LYS A 59 22.22 -13.44 -12.85
CA LYS A 59 22.45 -13.33 -14.30
C LYS A 59 22.57 -11.87 -14.74
N ILE A 60 21.72 -10.99 -14.20
CA ILE A 60 21.78 -9.54 -14.44
C ILE A 60 23.11 -8.96 -13.91
N ALA A 61 23.57 -9.41 -12.74
CA ALA A 61 24.85 -8.98 -12.18
C ALA A 61 26.04 -9.39 -13.06
N GLU A 62 25.99 -10.57 -13.69
CA GLU A 62 26.99 -11.01 -14.66
C GLU A 62 26.97 -10.16 -15.93
N LEU A 63 25.79 -9.85 -16.48
CA LEU A 63 25.65 -8.95 -17.62
C LEU A 63 26.22 -7.56 -17.31
N ARG A 64 26.02 -7.04 -16.10
CA ARG A 64 26.63 -5.78 -15.64
C ARG A 64 28.15 -5.84 -15.61
N LYS A 65 28.75 -6.97 -15.20
CA LYS A 65 30.21 -7.16 -15.26
C LYS A 65 30.72 -7.21 -16.71
N ARG A 66 30.01 -7.89 -17.61
CA ARG A 66 30.40 -8.08 -19.02
C ARG A 66 30.20 -6.83 -19.88
N HIS A 67 29.12 -6.08 -19.66
CA HIS A 67 28.71 -4.96 -20.52
C HIS A 67 28.67 -3.61 -19.80
N GLY A 68 29.20 -3.49 -18.58
CA GLY A 68 29.16 -2.27 -17.77
C GLY A 68 29.74 -1.03 -18.45
N LYS A 69 30.68 -1.20 -19.40
CA LYS A 69 31.29 -0.11 -20.18
C LYS A 69 30.42 0.39 -21.35
N ASN A 70 29.33 -0.30 -21.69
CA ASN A 70 28.43 0.04 -22.80
C ASN A 70 26.96 -0.01 -22.35
N PRO A 71 26.39 1.12 -21.87
CA PRO A 71 25.05 1.15 -21.29
C PRO A 71 23.95 0.71 -22.27
N GLU A 72 24.07 1.03 -23.56
CA GLU A 72 23.12 0.58 -24.58
C GLU A 72 23.12 -0.94 -24.75
N ARG A 73 24.31 -1.56 -24.81
CA ARG A 73 24.44 -3.02 -24.91
C ARG A 73 23.96 -3.71 -23.63
N LEU A 74 24.24 -3.13 -22.47
CA LEU A 74 23.75 -3.62 -21.19
C LEU A 74 22.22 -3.59 -21.12
N GLN A 75 21.57 -2.49 -21.52
CA GLN A 75 20.12 -2.40 -21.55
C GLN A 75 19.50 -3.45 -22.48
N ARG A 76 20.03 -3.60 -23.71
CA ARG A 76 19.56 -4.62 -24.66
C ARG A 76 19.70 -6.03 -24.09
N ALA A 77 20.85 -6.37 -23.52
CA ALA A 77 21.09 -7.69 -22.94
C ALA A 77 20.17 -8.00 -21.74
N ILE A 78 19.88 -6.99 -20.90
CA ILE A 78 18.92 -7.14 -19.79
C ILE A 78 17.51 -7.41 -20.33
N VAL A 79 17.07 -6.68 -21.35
CA VAL A 79 15.75 -6.88 -21.98
C VAL A 79 15.65 -8.25 -22.64
N GLU A 80 16.71 -8.66 -23.35
CA GLU A 80 16.79 -9.98 -23.98
C GLU A 80 16.74 -11.11 -22.94
N LEU A 81 17.46 -10.97 -21.83
CA LEU A 81 17.43 -11.92 -20.72
C LEU A 81 16.02 -12.04 -20.12
N HIS A 82 15.35 -10.91 -19.84
CA HIS A 82 13.98 -10.91 -19.33
C HIS A 82 13.00 -11.57 -20.30
N THR A 83 13.18 -11.35 -21.60
CA THR A 83 12.35 -11.93 -22.66
C THR A 83 12.59 -13.44 -22.78
N LYS A 84 13.85 -13.87 -22.79
CA LYS A 84 14.26 -15.28 -22.85
C LYS A 84 13.72 -16.09 -21.68
N GLU A 85 13.75 -15.50 -20.49
CA GLU A 85 13.32 -16.14 -19.25
C GLU A 85 11.81 -15.93 -18.99
N LYS A 86 11.11 -15.22 -19.90
CA LYS A 86 9.67 -14.91 -19.84
C LYS A 86 9.23 -14.26 -18.51
N VAL A 87 10.11 -13.47 -17.90
CA VAL A 87 9.84 -12.79 -16.63
C VAL A 87 9.45 -11.33 -16.89
N SER A 88 8.17 -11.01 -16.70
CA SER A 88 7.66 -9.64 -16.88
C SER A 88 8.18 -8.68 -15.79
N PRO A 89 8.59 -7.43 -16.13
CA PRO A 89 8.97 -6.37 -15.21
C PRO A 89 7.79 -5.67 -14.50
N LEU A 90 6.54 -5.95 -14.90
CA LEU A 90 5.32 -5.38 -14.30
C LEU A 90 4.57 -6.32 -13.34
N ALA A 91 4.92 -7.60 -13.28
CA ALA A 91 4.31 -8.57 -12.35
C ALA A 91 4.14 -8.09 -10.89
N GLY A 92 5.02 -7.22 -10.38
CA GLY A 92 4.94 -6.69 -9.01
C GLY A 92 3.96 -5.53 -8.78
N CYS A 93 3.59 -4.76 -9.81
CA CYS A 93 2.74 -3.57 -9.65
C CYS A 93 1.24 -3.84 -9.91
N LEU A 94 0.92 -4.95 -10.57
CA LEU A 94 -0.45 -5.37 -10.89
C LEU A 94 -1.42 -5.38 -9.70
N PRO A 95 -1.08 -5.93 -8.52
CA PRO A 95 -1.99 -5.93 -7.38
C PRO A 95 -2.31 -4.51 -6.89
N GLY A 96 -1.34 -3.60 -6.96
CA GLY A 96 -1.53 -2.21 -6.55
C GLY A 96 -2.48 -1.45 -7.48
N LEU A 97 -2.39 -1.68 -8.80
CA LEU A 97 -3.28 -1.05 -9.78
C LEU A 97 -4.74 -1.44 -9.57
N PHE A 98 -5.01 -2.71 -9.27
CA PHE A 98 -6.38 -3.17 -9.01
C PHE A 98 -6.93 -2.66 -7.65
N GLN A 99 -6.04 -2.27 -6.74
CA GLN A 99 -6.41 -1.74 -5.43
C GLN A 99 -6.83 -0.26 -5.47
N LEU A 100 -6.31 0.51 -6.44
CA LEU A 100 -6.55 1.96 -6.53
C LEU A 100 -8.05 2.32 -6.65
N PRO A 101 -8.87 1.66 -7.50
CA PRO A 101 -10.30 1.99 -7.62
C PRO A 101 -11.05 1.90 -6.29
N ALA A 102 -10.78 0.85 -5.49
CA ALA A 102 -11.44 0.67 -4.20
C ALA A 102 -11.05 1.76 -3.18
N PHE A 103 -9.79 2.22 -3.21
CA PHE A 103 -9.36 3.35 -2.39
C PHE A 103 -10.08 4.65 -2.79
N PHE A 104 -10.11 4.96 -4.09
CA PHE A 104 -10.77 6.18 -4.58
C PHE A 104 -12.26 6.19 -4.26
N LEU A 105 -12.93 5.04 -4.38
CA LEU A 105 -14.35 4.90 -4.01
C LEU A 105 -14.57 5.23 -2.53
N LEU A 106 -13.77 4.66 -1.63
CA LEU A 106 -13.92 4.89 -0.20
C LEU A 106 -13.54 6.33 0.18
N TYR A 107 -12.45 6.86 -0.38
CA TYR A 107 -12.05 8.25 -0.18
C TYR A 107 -13.14 9.22 -0.63
N HIS A 108 -13.72 9.02 -1.82
CA HIS A 108 -14.76 9.90 -2.34
C HIS A 108 -16.06 9.77 -1.55
N LEU A 109 -16.43 8.54 -1.16
CA LEU A 109 -17.60 8.28 -0.33
C LEU A 109 -17.53 9.03 1.00
N PHE A 110 -16.39 8.97 1.69
CA PHE A 110 -16.21 9.60 3.01
C PHE A 110 -15.66 11.03 2.96
N SER A 111 -15.43 11.58 1.76
CA SER A 111 -15.10 13.01 1.58
C SER A 111 -16.30 13.83 1.12
N ASN A 112 -17.37 13.19 0.66
CA ASN A 112 -18.58 13.87 0.22
C ASN A 112 -19.64 13.85 1.32
N THR A 113 -20.24 15.01 1.58
CA THR A 113 -21.33 15.18 2.54
C THR A 113 -22.69 14.75 1.99
N THR A 114 -22.79 14.49 0.69
CA THR A 114 -24.02 14.03 0.04
C THR A 114 -23.78 12.83 -0.86
N ILE A 115 -24.74 11.89 -0.88
CA ILE A 115 -24.74 10.71 -1.75
C ILE A 115 -26.12 10.59 -2.37
N GLY A 116 -26.18 10.56 -3.71
CA GLY A 116 -27.44 10.34 -4.42
C GLY A 116 -28.53 11.37 -4.09
N GLY A 117 -28.15 12.62 -3.79
CA GLY A 117 -29.06 13.72 -3.45
C GLY A 117 -29.45 13.82 -1.97
N HIS A 118 -28.98 12.92 -1.10
CA HIS A 118 -29.30 12.89 0.33
C HIS A 118 -28.05 13.11 1.18
N ALA A 119 -28.24 13.49 2.46
CA ALA A 119 -27.14 13.64 3.41
C ALA A 119 -26.42 12.31 3.63
N ASN A 120 -25.09 12.34 3.72
CA ASN A 120 -24.28 11.15 3.91
C ASN A 120 -24.23 10.76 5.40
N GLU A 121 -25.15 9.88 5.80
CA GLU A 121 -25.23 9.37 7.17
C GLU A 121 -24.01 8.52 7.57
N LEU A 122 -23.24 7.98 6.61
CA LEU A 122 -22.04 7.19 6.91
C LEU A 122 -20.92 8.00 7.58
N LEU A 123 -20.92 9.33 7.43
CA LEU A 123 -19.90 10.20 8.02
C LEU A 123 -19.99 10.29 9.54
N SER A 124 -21.21 10.21 10.09
CA SER A 124 -21.47 10.32 11.52
C SER A 124 -21.32 9.00 12.27
N HIS A 125 -21.18 7.88 11.56
CA HIS A 125 -20.84 6.62 12.21
C HIS A 125 -19.43 6.69 12.80
N GLU A 126 -19.21 6.00 13.92
CA GLU A 126 -17.99 6.12 14.69
C GLU A 126 -17.18 4.82 14.71
N LEU A 127 -15.86 4.97 14.73
CA LEU A 127 -14.95 3.96 15.25
C LEU A 127 -14.62 4.31 16.71
N PHE A 128 -15.25 3.60 17.63
CA PHE A 128 -15.21 3.84 19.07
C PHE A 128 -15.73 5.22 19.46
N ALA A 129 -14.91 6.25 19.33
CA ALA A 129 -15.24 7.64 19.67
C ALA A 129 -14.81 8.64 18.59
N ALA A 130 -14.37 8.14 17.43
CA ALA A 130 -13.92 8.96 16.32
C ALA A 130 -14.88 8.77 15.12
N PRO A 131 -15.56 9.82 14.65
CA PRO A 131 -16.38 9.76 13.44
C PRO A 131 -15.58 9.31 12.22
N LEU A 132 -16.20 8.51 11.36
CA LEU A 132 -15.56 7.93 10.19
C LEU A 132 -15.22 8.96 9.11
N GLY A 133 -15.95 10.08 9.08
CA GLY A 133 -15.71 11.22 8.20
C GLY A 133 -14.57 12.15 8.66
N ASP A 134 -14.19 12.09 9.93
CA ASP A 134 -13.23 13.02 10.52
C ASP A 134 -11.80 12.75 10.04
N ARG A 135 -10.96 13.78 10.12
CA ARG A 135 -9.51 13.70 9.94
C ARG A 135 -8.81 13.89 11.27
N TRP A 136 -7.52 13.60 11.31
CA TRP A 136 -6.71 13.81 12.52
C TRP A 136 -6.78 15.25 13.03
N ALA A 137 -6.82 16.23 12.13
CA ALA A 137 -6.95 17.65 12.49
C ALA A 137 -8.26 17.96 13.23
N ASP A 138 -9.36 17.32 12.83
CA ASP A 138 -10.68 17.49 13.45
C ASP A 138 -10.68 16.91 14.87
N ALA A 139 -10.08 15.72 15.04
CA ALA A 139 -9.90 15.10 16.36
C ALA A 139 -9.04 15.96 17.31
N LEU A 140 -7.99 16.59 16.78
CA LEU A 140 -7.17 17.54 17.54
C LEU A 140 -7.96 18.79 17.95
N GLY A 141 -8.83 19.30 17.07
CA GLY A 141 -9.67 20.46 17.35
C GLY A 141 -10.78 20.21 18.36
N ALA A 142 -11.37 19.01 18.36
CA ALA A 142 -12.50 18.66 19.22
C ALA A 142 -12.09 18.32 20.67
N GLY A 143 -10.96 17.64 20.87
CA GLY A 143 -10.56 17.17 22.20
C GLY A 143 -9.05 16.97 22.40
N GLY A 144 -8.23 17.41 21.43
CA GLY A 144 -6.78 17.22 21.46
C GLY A 144 -6.35 15.77 21.24
N ALA A 145 -5.03 15.55 21.21
CA ALA A 145 -4.44 14.24 20.91
C ALA A 145 -4.78 13.16 21.94
N LEU A 146 -5.06 13.56 23.18
CA LEU A 146 -5.40 12.67 24.29
C LEU A 146 -6.93 12.58 24.52
N GLY A 147 -7.73 13.28 23.72
CA GLY A 147 -9.19 13.13 23.73
C GLY A 147 -9.63 11.77 23.17
N PRO A 148 -10.91 11.38 23.35
CA PRO A 148 -11.41 10.07 22.91
C PRO A 148 -11.13 9.77 21.44
N ALA A 149 -11.44 10.70 20.53
CA ALA A 149 -11.12 10.57 19.11
C ALA A 149 -9.60 10.56 18.87
N GLY A 150 -8.86 11.44 19.56
CA GLY A 150 -7.40 11.53 19.47
C GLY A 150 -6.69 10.21 19.78
N LEU A 151 -7.12 9.50 20.83
CA LEU A 151 -6.58 8.18 21.20
C LEU A 151 -6.80 7.13 20.10
N VAL A 152 -7.94 7.16 19.41
CA VAL A 152 -8.22 6.25 18.28
C VAL A 152 -7.22 6.50 17.15
N TYR A 153 -6.96 7.75 16.79
CA TYR A 153 -5.94 8.09 15.79
C TYR A 153 -4.52 7.75 16.25
N LEU A 154 -4.18 7.95 17.53
CA LEU A 154 -2.88 7.54 18.06
C LEU A 154 -2.67 6.03 17.94
N ALA A 155 -3.67 5.23 18.30
CA ALA A 155 -3.63 3.78 18.11
C ALA A 155 -3.47 3.41 16.62
N LEU A 156 -4.19 4.11 15.74
CA LEU A 156 -4.07 3.93 14.29
C LEU A 156 -2.66 4.27 13.79
N PHE A 157 -2.08 5.40 14.21
CA PHE A 157 -0.72 5.80 13.84
C PHE A 157 0.33 4.81 14.34
N LEU A 158 0.18 4.27 15.55
CA LEU A 158 1.07 3.23 16.07
C LEU A 158 1.02 1.97 15.20
N LEU A 159 -0.19 1.55 14.78
CA LEU A 159 -0.37 0.42 13.88
C LEU A 159 0.26 0.69 12.50
N VAL A 160 0.01 1.87 11.91
CA VAL A 160 0.62 2.29 10.64
C VAL A 160 2.14 2.30 10.75
N ALA A 161 2.69 2.87 11.83
CA ALA A 161 4.11 2.94 12.06
C ALA A 161 4.73 1.55 12.17
N ALA A 162 4.08 0.62 12.88
CA ALA A 162 4.54 -0.77 12.97
C ALA A 162 4.59 -1.44 11.58
N VAL A 163 3.54 -1.27 10.78
CA VAL A 163 3.46 -1.79 9.41
C VAL A 163 4.48 -1.12 8.48
N ALA A 164 4.68 0.20 8.61
CA ALA A 164 5.67 0.96 7.85
C ALA A 164 7.10 0.52 8.19
N VAL A 165 7.42 0.32 9.47
CA VAL A 165 8.72 -0.21 9.93
C VAL A 165 8.94 -1.63 9.40
N PHE A 166 7.91 -2.48 9.42
CA PHE A 166 7.99 -3.83 8.84
C PHE A 166 8.30 -3.77 7.34
N ASN A 167 7.57 -2.96 6.58
CA ASN A 167 7.80 -2.77 5.14
C ASN A 167 9.16 -2.13 4.82
N TYR A 168 9.60 -1.15 5.61
CA TYR A 168 10.92 -0.53 5.52
C TYR A 168 12.03 -1.57 5.71
N ARG A 169 11.97 -2.33 6.81
CA ARG A 169 12.98 -3.37 7.12
C ARG A 169 13.04 -4.41 6.02
N ARG A 170 11.89 -4.83 5.52
CA ARG A 170 11.81 -5.80 4.43
C ARG A 170 12.39 -5.26 3.12
N THR A 171 12.00 -4.06 2.71
CA THR A 171 12.48 -3.43 1.48
C THR A 171 14.00 -3.24 1.56
N LYS A 172 14.50 -2.77 2.71
CA LYS A 172 15.93 -2.63 2.97
C LYS A 172 16.68 -3.97 2.89
N ARG A 173 16.11 -5.07 3.45
CA ARG A 173 16.70 -6.42 3.33
C ARG A 173 16.73 -6.91 1.88
N MET A 174 15.67 -6.70 1.11
CA MET A 174 15.62 -7.06 -0.31
C MET A 174 16.66 -6.30 -1.14
N MET A 175 16.88 -5.02 -0.83
CA MET A 175 17.89 -4.20 -1.49
C MET A 175 19.32 -4.54 -1.05
N ALA A 176 19.52 -4.87 0.22
CA ALA A 176 20.81 -5.33 0.72
C ALA A 176 21.23 -6.68 0.12
N ALA A 177 20.27 -7.56 -0.15
CA ALA A 177 20.50 -8.81 -0.88
C ALA A 177 20.82 -8.60 -2.37
N ASN A 178 20.44 -7.44 -2.92
CA ASN A 178 20.64 -7.08 -4.33
C ASN A 178 21.27 -5.69 -4.46
N PRO A 179 22.52 -5.50 -4.00
CA PRO A 179 23.20 -4.23 -4.18
C PRO A 179 23.33 -3.95 -5.68
N VAL A 180 22.86 -2.79 -6.12
CA VAL A 180 23.17 -2.30 -7.46
C VAL A 180 24.69 -2.12 -7.47
N ALA A 181 25.41 -3.05 -8.10
CA ALA A 181 26.87 -2.97 -8.18
C ALA A 181 27.25 -1.60 -8.76
N PRO A 182 28.15 -0.85 -8.11
CA PRO A 182 28.69 0.35 -8.70
C PRO A 182 29.34 -0.06 -10.03
N VAL A 183 29.04 0.68 -11.09
CA VAL A 183 29.75 0.50 -12.37
C VAL A 183 31.22 0.74 -12.08
N ALA A 184 32.04 -0.27 -12.34
CA ALA A 184 33.48 -0.15 -12.20
C ALA A 184 34.00 0.97 -13.10
N ASP A 185 34.92 1.76 -12.54
CA ASP A 185 35.70 2.83 -13.18
C ASP A 185 34.93 4.11 -13.56
N GLY A 186 34.67 4.96 -12.55
CA GLY A 186 34.76 6.44 -12.65
C GLY A 186 33.84 7.20 -13.61
N GLN A 187 33.09 6.53 -14.48
CA GLN A 187 32.18 7.15 -15.44
C GLN A 187 30.75 7.01 -14.93
N ALA A 188 30.29 8.07 -14.28
CA ALA A 188 28.88 8.22 -13.93
C ALA A 188 28.05 8.26 -15.21
N VAL A 189 27.34 7.17 -15.51
CA VAL A 189 26.28 7.20 -16.53
C VAL A 189 25.26 8.26 -16.09
N PRO A 190 24.90 9.24 -16.95
CA PRO A 190 23.91 10.26 -16.61
C PRO A 190 22.61 9.58 -16.13
N GLY A 191 22.13 9.94 -14.93
CA GLY A 191 20.96 9.31 -14.30
C GLY A 191 21.24 8.18 -13.30
N MET A 192 22.45 7.61 -13.24
CA MET A 192 22.82 6.57 -12.26
C MET A 192 22.90 7.12 -10.83
N GLY A 193 23.36 8.37 -10.68
CA GLY A 193 23.33 9.08 -9.39
C GLY A 193 21.90 9.34 -8.89
N ALA A 194 20.98 9.69 -9.79
CA ALA A 194 19.56 9.83 -9.47
C ALA A 194 18.92 8.48 -9.09
N MET A 195 19.29 7.38 -9.76
CA MET A 195 18.84 6.03 -9.42
C MET A 195 19.42 5.54 -8.07
N GLY A 196 20.67 5.89 -7.76
CA GLY A 196 21.32 5.63 -6.46
C GLY A 196 20.71 6.42 -5.31
N ALA A 197 20.31 7.67 -5.55
CA ALA A 197 19.56 8.47 -4.57
C ALA A 197 18.13 7.94 -4.39
N MET A 198 17.44 7.62 -5.49
CA MET A 198 16.08 7.06 -5.49
C MET A 198 16.01 5.74 -4.73
N THR A 199 17.01 4.86 -4.87
CA THR A 199 17.08 3.59 -4.12
C THR A 199 17.28 3.79 -2.63
N LYS A 200 17.98 4.84 -2.18
CA LYS A 200 18.10 5.18 -0.75
C LYS A 200 16.81 5.75 -0.17
N VAL A 201 16.05 6.51 -0.96
CA VAL A 201 14.77 7.13 -0.54
C VAL A 201 13.62 6.12 -0.58
N MET A 202 13.66 5.15 -1.50
CA MET A 202 12.56 4.20 -1.73
C MET A 202 12.03 3.49 -0.48
N PRO A 203 12.86 2.95 0.44
CA PRO A 203 12.36 2.34 1.68
C PRO A 203 11.61 3.32 2.59
N PHE A 204 12.00 4.60 2.59
CA PHE A 204 11.36 5.62 3.41
C PHE A 204 9.97 6.02 2.90
N MET A 205 9.65 5.74 1.64
CA MET A 205 8.28 5.96 1.11
C MET A 205 7.22 5.18 1.88
N SER A 206 7.58 4.10 2.59
CA SER A 206 6.63 3.38 3.45
C SER A 206 6.09 4.24 4.60
N PHE A 207 6.82 5.29 5.01
CA PHE A 207 6.37 6.24 6.03
C PHE A 207 5.44 7.32 5.46
N LEU A 208 5.37 7.50 4.14
CA LEU A 208 4.42 8.43 3.51
C LEU A 208 2.97 8.06 3.86
N THR A 209 2.70 6.79 4.14
CA THR A 209 1.39 6.31 4.59
C THR A 209 0.94 6.94 5.92
N LEU A 210 1.86 7.28 6.83
CA LEU A 210 1.52 8.00 8.07
C LEU A 210 0.94 9.39 7.74
N PHE A 211 1.56 10.09 6.80
CA PHE A 211 1.07 11.38 6.33
C PHE A 211 -0.29 11.24 5.65
N THR A 212 -0.46 10.24 4.76
CA THR A 212 -1.77 9.98 4.13
C THR A 212 -2.86 9.74 5.17
N VAL A 213 -2.60 8.90 6.18
CA VAL A 213 -3.56 8.60 7.26
C VAL A 213 -3.91 9.84 8.09
N ALA A 214 -2.99 10.79 8.25
CA ALA A 214 -3.27 12.03 8.96
C ALA A 214 -4.21 12.98 8.19
N VAL A 215 -4.20 12.93 6.85
CA VAL A 215 -4.89 13.93 5.99
C VAL A 215 -6.21 13.40 5.41
N VAL A 216 -6.35 12.08 5.30
CA VAL A 216 -7.58 11.45 4.77
C VAL A 216 -8.61 11.20 5.87
N PRO A 217 -9.91 11.07 5.51
CA PRO A 217 -10.94 10.65 6.46
C PRO A 217 -10.60 9.32 7.14
N LEU A 218 -11.06 9.13 8.38
CA LEU A 218 -10.78 7.94 9.19
C LEU A 218 -11.15 6.64 8.48
N ALA A 219 -12.29 6.61 7.77
CA ALA A 219 -12.69 5.46 6.95
C ALA A 219 -11.65 5.10 5.88
N ALA A 220 -11.12 6.09 5.16
CA ALA A 220 -10.08 5.89 4.16
C ALA A 220 -8.76 5.45 4.82
N ALA A 221 -8.44 5.99 6.00
CA ALA A 221 -7.28 5.58 6.77
C ALA A 221 -7.37 4.12 7.22
N LEU A 222 -8.53 3.68 7.72
CA LEU A 222 -8.79 2.29 8.09
C LEU A 222 -8.60 1.33 6.93
N TYR A 223 -9.09 1.69 5.75
CA TYR A 223 -8.88 0.91 4.54
C TYR A 223 -7.39 0.79 4.21
N VAL A 224 -6.65 1.91 4.20
CA VAL A 224 -5.21 1.92 3.89
C VAL A 224 -4.45 1.04 4.87
N VAL A 225 -4.73 1.14 6.17
CA VAL A 225 -4.08 0.36 7.21
C VAL A 225 -4.40 -1.12 7.11
N THR A 226 -5.67 -1.48 6.99
CA THR A 226 -6.11 -2.86 6.83
C THR A 226 -5.47 -3.49 5.60
N SER A 227 -5.47 -2.75 4.49
CA SER A 227 -4.93 -3.17 3.20
C SER A 227 -3.41 -3.37 3.24
N THR A 228 -2.67 -2.42 3.82
CA THR A 228 -1.20 -2.51 3.95
C THR A 228 -0.78 -3.59 4.94
N THR A 229 -1.53 -3.77 6.03
CA THR A 229 -1.33 -4.87 6.99
C THR A 229 -1.54 -6.23 6.33
N TRP A 230 -2.65 -6.39 5.59
CA TRP A 230 -2.90 -7.61 4.82
C TRP A 230 -1.77 -7.90 3.84
N SER A 231 -1.36 -6.90 3.05
CA SER A 231 -0.22 -7.05 2.12
C SER A 231 1.06 -7.48 2.82
N ALA A 232 1.33 -6.94 4.00
CA ALA A 232 2.50 -7.31 4.79
C ALA A 232 2.44 -8.78 5.21
N ILE A 233 1.29 -9.22 5.73
CA ILE A 233 1.06 -10.61 6.18
C ILE A 233 1.06 -11.59 5.01
N GLU A 234 0.27 -11.31 3.97
CA GLU A 234 0.14 -12.14 2.76
C GLU A 234 1.51 -12.36 2.14
N ARG A 235 2.29 -11.29 1.98
CA ARG A 235 3.64 -11.42 1.44
C ARG A 235 4.62 -12.05 2.44
N ALA A 236 4.44 -11.90 3.75
CA ALA A 236 5.25 -12.64 4.70
C ALA A 236 4.98 -14.15 4.62
N ALA A 237 3.73 -14.54 4.34
CA ALA A 237 3.34 -15.94 4.19
C ALA A 237 3.76 -16.54 2.85
N LEU A 238 3.58 -15.81 1.74
CA LEU A 238 3.88 -16.29 0.37
C LEU A 238 5.39 -16.32 0.02
N TYR A 239 6.22 -15.59 0.76
CA TYR A 239 7.68 -15.52 0.53
C TYR A 239 8.50 -16.21 1.63
N ARG A 240 7.86 -17.01 2.49
CA ARG A 240 8.56 -18.07 3.22
C ARG A 240 8.96 -19.16 2.22
#